data_AF-A0A6J4R4L9-F1
#
_entry.id   AF-A0A6J4R4L9-F1
#
_cell.length_a   1.000
_cell.length_b   1.000
_cell.length_c   1.000
_cell.angle_alpha   90.00
_cell.angle_beta   90.00
_cell.angle_gamma   90.00
#
_symmetry.space_group_name_H-M   'P 1'
#
loop_
_entity.id
_entity.type
_entity.pdbx_description
1 polymer ?
#
loop_
_entity_poly.entity_id
_entity_poly.type
_entity_poly.pdbx_seq_one_letter_code
_entity_poly.pdbx_strand_id
1 'polypeptide(L)'
;MDPREVKEERIGLGGAAAILGRSASTVRRYVTEGRLRAERTNRGGYSLLLSDVEELARTLGNGGGGNDTGASEEDEVFEGEVIGDEAPYGSDSSRLPAVPFERYERLLQQGQDYKTRLEERTRQIDEVKQERDAARMEIDRLWSEIERLNLIEFQRELQERTISTLEEDKARLETERERLVEERIELVEEKSSLVEERTRLEAELQVLKSRGFWARLFGG
;
A
#
# COMPACT_ATOMS: atom_id res chain seq x y z
N MET A 1 -32.38 0.49 -17.71
CA MET A 1 -31.17 0.69 -16.89
C MET A 1 -30.84 2.17 -16.97
N ASP A 2 -30.99 2.86 -15.85
CA ASP A 2 -30.90 4.33 -15.74
C ASP A 2 -29.46 4.84 -15.95
N PRO A 3 -29.25 5.95 -16.67
CA PRO A 3 -27.92 6.46 -16.98
C PRO A 3 -27.35 7.38 -15.90
N ARG A 4 -27.66 7.18 -14.61
CA ARG A 4 -27.28 8.13 -13.53
C ARG A 4 -27.08 7.53 -12.13
N GLU A 5 -26.52 6.33 -12.02
CA GLU A 5 -25.80 6.01 -10.77
C GLU A 5 -24.41 6.64 -10.82
N VAL A 6 -24.37 7.98 -10.80
CA VAL A 6 -23.14 8.70 -10.47
C VAL A 6 -22.94 8.44 -8.99
N LYS A 7 -22.16 7.42 -8.64
CA LYS A 7 -21.67 7.25 -7.28
C LYS A 7 -21.07 8.59 -6.87
N GLU A 8 -21.71 9.26 -5.92
CA GLU A 8 -21.23 10.53 -5.37
C GLU A 8 -19.92 10.24 -4.64
N GLU A 9 -18.83 10.30 -5.40
CA GLU A 9 -17.50 10.03 -4.90
C GLU A 9 -17.11 11.15 -3.94
N ARG A 10 -16.73 10.74 -2.73
CA ARG A 10 -16.43 11.65 -1.63
C ARG A 10 -14.97 11.58 -1.29
N ILE A 11 -14.34 12.75 -1.23
CA ILE A 11 -12.92 12.90 -1.02
C ILE A 11 -12.64 13.59 0.31
N GLY A 12 -11.54 13.20 0.96
CA GLY A 12 -11.05 13.88 2.13
C GLY A 12 -10.46 15.25 1.79
N LEU A 13 -10.23 16.06 2.82
CA LEU A 13 -9.72 17.42 2.66
C LEU A 13 -8.34 17.49 1.96
N GLY A 14 -7.50 16.48 2.14
CA GLY A 14 -6.22 16.36 1.41
C GLY A 14 -6.38 16.06 -0.08
N GLY A 15 -7.39 15.25 -0.45
CA GLY A 15 -7.72 15.00 -1.86
C GLY A 15 -8.25 16.25 -2.55
N ALA A 16 -9.11 17.01 -1.87
CA ALA A 16 -9.61 18.27 -2.40
C ALA A 16 -8.53 19.34 -2.57
N ALA A 17 -7.55 19.39 -1.65
CA ALA A 17 -6.39 20.27 -1.75
C ALA A 17 -5.53 19.96 -3.00
N ALA A 18 -5.33 18.68 -3.31
CA ALA A 18 -4.60 18.26 -4.50
C ALA A 18 -5.32 18.66 -5.80
N ILE A 19 -6.65 18.47 -5.87
CA ILE A 19 -7.45 18.82 -7.06
C ILE A 19 -7.49 20.33 -7.30
N LEU A 20 -7.59 21.11 -6.21
CA LEU A 20 -7.63 22.58 -6.29
C LEU A 20 -6.23 23.20 -6.47
N GLY A 21 -5.15 22.43 -6.32
CA GLY A 21 -3.77 22.94 -6.33
C GLY A 21 -3.48 23.92 -5.19
N ARG A 22 -4.17 23.79 -4.05
CA ARG A 22 -4.09 24.71 -2.89
C ARG A 22 -3.80 23.94 -1.60
N SER A 23 -3.43 24.66 -0.55
CA SER A 23 -3.20 24.05 0.76
C SER A 23 -4.51 23.61 1.44
N ALA A 24 -4.40 22.61 2.32
CA ALA A 24 -5.50 22.12 3.16
C ALA A 24 -6.08 23.19 4.12
N SER A 25 -5.33 24.25 4.43
CA SER A 25 -5.88 25.40 5.18
C SER A 25 -6.80 26.25 4.32
N THR A 26 -6.43 26.50 3.06
CA THR A 26 -7.25 27.24 2.08
C THR A 26 -8.54 26.50 1.76
N VAL A 27 -8.49 25.16 1.62
CA VAL A 27 -9.70 24.35 1.40
C VAL A 27 -10.62 24.37 2.61
N ARG A 28 -10.09 24.34 3.84
CA ARG A 28 -10.89 24.55 5.06
C ARG A 28 -11.58 25.91 5.06
N ARG A 29 -10.87 26.95 4.61
CA ARG A 29 -11.43 28.29 4.48
C ARG A 29 -12.61 28.33 3.50
N TYR A 30 -12.50 27.66 2.35
CA TYR A 30 -13.62 27.54 1.39
C TYR A 30 -14.84 26.82 1.95
N VAL A 31 -14.64 25.85 2.84
CA VAL A 31 -15.76 25.20 3.55
C VAL A 31 -16.40 26.16 4.56
N THR A 32 -15.60 26.92 5.32
CA THR A 32 -16.14 27.91 6.28
C THR A 32 -16.83 29.09 5.60
N GLU A 33 -16.37 29.47 4.40
CA GLU A 33 -16.99 30.49 3.56
C GLU A 33 -18.25 29.99 2.81
N GLY A 34 -18.60 28.70 2.95
CA GLY A 34 -19.76 28.10 2.29
C GLY A 34 -19.59 27.85 0.79
N ARG A 35 -18.37 27.98 0.26
CA ARG A 35 -18.03 27.76 -1.15
C ARG A 35 -17.90 26.27 -1.50
N LEU A 36 -17.65 25.42 -0.51
CA LEU A 36 -17.64 23.96 -0.65
C LEU A 36 -18.55 23.32 0.40
N ARG A 37 -19.37 22.35 -0.03
CA ARG A 37 -20.19 21.55 0.88
C ARG A 37 -19.34 20.41 1.45
N ALA A 38 -19.17 20.43 2.76
CA ALA A 38 -18.44 19.40 3.47
C ALA A 38 -19.29 18.77 4.57
N GLU A 39 -19.26 17.44 4.64
CA GLU A 39 -19.81 16.68 5.75
C GLU A 39 -18.70 16.36 6.75
N ARG A 40 -18.99 16.54 8.05
CA ARG A 40 -18.03 16.18 9.10
C ARG A 40 -18.08 14.67 9.30
N THR A 41 -16.93 14.03 9.13
CA THR A 41 -16.79 12.60 9.41
C THR A 41 -16.71 12.35 10.91
N ASN A 42 -17.04 11.13 11.34
CA ASN A 42 -17.00 10.69 12.74
C ASN A 42 -15.62 10.84 13.41
N ARG A 43 -14.56 11.04 12.61
CA ARG A 43 -13.18 11.28 13.08
C ARG A 43 -12.79 12.77 13.13
N GLY A 44 -13.76 13.68 13.01
CA GLY A 44 -13.51 15.13 13.03
C GLY A 44 -12.87 15.69 11.75
N GLY A 45 -12.79 14.89 10.68
CA GLY A 45 -12.32 15.32 9.36
C GLY A 45 -13.46 15.83 8.49
N TYR A 46 -13.12 16.44 7.35
CA TYR A 46 -14.08 16.88 6.35
C TYR A 46 -14.13 15.88 5.19
N SER A 47 -15.34 15.51 4.79
CA SER A 47 -15.65 14.76 3.57
C SER A 47 -16.33 15.71 2.59
N LEU A 48 -15.74 15.87 1.41
CA LEU A 48 -16.20 16.77 0.35
C LEU A 48 -16.70 15.94 -0.83
N LEU A 49 -17.71 16.43 -1.55
CA LEU A 49 -18.14 15.83 -2.81
C LEU A 49 -17.11 16.14 -3.91
N LEU A 50 -16.69 15.12 -4.65
CA LEU A 50 -15.73 15.28 -5.75
C LEU A 50 -16.27 16.24 -6.83
N SER A 51 -17.55 16.12 -7.17
CA SER A 51 -18.23 16.98 -8.15
C SER A 51 -18.14 18.46 -7.80
N ASP A 52 -18.35 18.80 -6.53
CA ASP A 52 -18.35 20.19 -6.04
C ASP A 52 -16.93 20.77 -6.05
N VAL A 53 -15.94 19.93 -5.74
CA VAL A 53 -14.52 20.32 -5.76
C VAL A 53 -14.03 20.51 -7.19
N GLU A 54 -14.42 19.65 -8.14
CA GLU A 54 -14.09 19.79 -9.56
C GLU A 54 -14.81 20.98 -10.22
N GLU A 55 -16.04 21.28 -9.81
CA GLU A 55 -16.75 22.48 -10.25
C GLU A 55 -16.07 23.74 -9.71
N LEU A 56 -15.64 23.75 -8.45
CA LEU A 56 -14.85 24.84 -7.89
C LEU A 56 -13.49 24.95 -8.58
N ALA A 57 -12.82 23.83 -8.89
CA ALA A 57 -11.57 23.83 -9.63
C ALA A 57 -11.73 24.42 -11.03
N ARG A 58 -12.85 24.12 -11.72
CA ARG A 58 -13.18 24.71 -13.03
C ARG A 58 -13.48 26.21 -12.94
N THR A 59 -14.19 26.66 -11.91
CA THR A 59 -14.47 28.09 -11.71
C THR A 59 -13.23 28.89 -11.31
N LEU A 60 -12.33 28.30 -10.51
CA LEU A 60 -11.03 28.89 -10.17
C LEU A 60 -10.04 28.83 -11.35
N GLY A 61 -10.06 27.75 -12.13
CA GLY A 61 -9.21 27.54 -13.30
C GLY A 61 -9.57 28.40 -14.52
N ASN A 62 -10.84 28.78 -14.66
CA ASN A 62 -11.29 29.73 -15.68
C ASN A 62 -11.11 31.20 -15.24
N GLY A 63 -10.69 31.45 -14.00
CA GLY A 63 -10.50 32.78 -13.43
C GLY A 63 -9.06 33.01 -12.98
N GLY A 64 -8.12 33.10 -13.93
CA GLY A 64 -6.78 33.61 -13.66
C GLY A 64 -5.69 32.55 -13.64
N GLY A 65 -5.09 32.31 -14.80
CA GLY A 65 -3.70 31.89 -14.84
C GLY A 65 -2.82 32.97 -14.21
N GLY A 66 -1.96 32.58 -13.28
CA GLY A 66 -0.89 33.43 -12.75
C GLY A 66 -0.90 33.54 -11.24
N ASN A 67 0.17 33.00 -10.64
CA ASN A 67 0.69 33.33 -9.32
C ASN A 67 -0.25 33.32 -8.12
N ASP A 68 -0.21 32.23 -7.37
CA ASP A 68 -0.30 32.32 -5.91
C ASP A 68 0.41 31.09 -5.29
N THR A 69 1.66 30.90 -5.70
CA THR A 69 2.67 30.30 -4.81
C THR A 69 2.86 31.27 -3.66
N GLY A 70 2.71 30.76 -2.44
CA GLY A 70 2.64 31.55 -1.22
C GLY A 70 3.64 32.70 -1.16
N ALA A 71 3.11 33.92 -1.16
CA ALA A 71 3.79 35.07 -0.59
C ALA A 71 3.78 34.90 0.94
N SER A 72 4.73 34.11 1.43
CA SER A 72 5.32 34.28 2.76
C SER A 72 6.70 34.86 2.57
N GLU A 73 6.77 36.07 2.05
CA GLU A 73 7.91 36.96 2.27
C GLU A 73 7.29 38.30 2.61
N GLU A 74 7.43 38.67 3.87
CA GLU A 74 7.43 40.07 4.27
C GLU A 74 8.55 40.71 3.45
N ASP A 75 8.21 41.16 2.24
CA ASP A 75 9.01 42.16 1.54
C ASP A 75 8.99 43.39 2.45
N GLU A 76 9.96 43.45 3.36
CA GLU A 76 10.49 44.70 3.87
C GLU A 76 11.00 45.46 2.64
N VAL A 77 10.08 46.10 1.93
CA VAL A 77 10.38 47.16 1.00
C VAL A 77 11.08 48.21 1.86
N PHE A 78 12.41 48.18 1.86
CA PHE A 78 13.19 49.29 2.37
C PHE A 78 12.79 50.49 1.52
N GLU A 79 11.93 51.32 2.11
CA GLU A 79 11.56 52.63 1.63
C GLU A 79 12.81 53.50 1.73
N GLY A 80 13.72 53.32 0.77
CA GLY A 80 14.83 54.22 0.53
C GLY A 80 14.23 55.52 0.04
N GLU A 81 14.05 56.47 0.95
CA GLU A 81 13.70 57.84 0.63
C GLU A 81 14.78 58.41 -0.31
N VAL A 82 14.51 58.38 -1.62
CA VAL A 82 15.30 59.10 -2.62
C VAL A 82 14.91 60.56 -2.47
N ILE A 83 15.62 61.28 -1.59
CA ILE A 83 15.48 62.73 -1.44
C ILE A 83 15.83 63.35 -2.79
N GLY A 84 14.82 63.97 -3.40
CA GLY A 84 14.87 64.59 -4.71
C GLY A 84 15.92 65.71 -4.78
N ASP A 85 16.59 65.72 -5.92
CA ASP A 85 17.44 66.81 -6.39
C ASP A 85 16.52 67.94 -6.88
N GLU A 86 16.11 68.86 -6.00
CA GLU A 86 15.63 70.21 -6.35
C GLU A 86 15.29 71.05 -5.11
N ALA A 87 16.21 71.93 -4.67
CA ALA A 87 15.90 73.29 -4.22
C ALA A 87 17.18 74.11 -3.94
N PRO A 88 17.15 75.43 -4.23
CA PRO A 88 18.33 76.25 -4.42
C PRO A 88 18.91 76.79 -3.10
N TYR A 89 20.25 76.90 -3.10
CA TYR A 89 21.11 77.68 -2.21
C TYR A 89 20.42 78.58 -1.17
N GLY A 90 20.53 78.19 0.11
CA GLY A 90 20.36 79.11 1.23
C GLY A 90 19.78 78.50 2.51
N SER A 91 20.46 77.54 3.13
CA SER A 91 20.37 77.30 4.59
C SER A 91 21.44 76.31 5.03
N ASP A 92 22.38 76.79 5.83
CA ASP A 92 23.38 75.99 6.55
C ASP A 92 22.69 75.02 7.52
N SER A 93 22.43 73.77 7.13
CA SER A 93 22.29 72.62 8.05
C SER A 93 22.05 71.29 7.31
N SER A 94 22.93 70.91 6.38
CA SER A 94 23.00 69.55 5.84
C SER A 94 24.12 68.75 6.49
N ARG A 95 24.24 68.85 7.82
CA ARG A 95 25.02 67.86 8.60
C ARG A 95 24.02 66.87 9.17
N LEU A 96 23.98 65.69 8.54
CA LEU A 96 23.38 64.51 9.16
C LEU A 96 23.85 64.45 10.62
N PRO A 97 22.94 64.24 11.60
CA PRO A 97 23.35 64.16 12.99
C PRO A 97 24.43 63.09 13.10
N ALA A 98 25.61 63.48 13.62
CA ALA A 98 26.71 62.56 13.82
C ALA A 98 26.27 61.50 14.83
N VAL A 99 25.82 60.37 14.32
CA VAL A 99 25.46 59.21 15.15
C VAL A 99 26.75 58.80 15.88
N PRO A 100 26.74 58.71 17.22
CA PRO A 100 27.91 58.33 17.98
C PRO A 100 28.52 57.04 17.43
N PHE A 101 29.84 56.99 17.29
CA PHE A 101 30.57 55.84 16.76
C PHE A 101 30.19 54.54 17.47
N GLU A 102 29.93 54.63 18.78
CA GLU A 102 29.44 53.54 19.64
C GLU A 102 28.12 52.92 19.19
N ARG A 103 27.23 53.69 18.52
CA ARG A 103 25.98 53.16 17.95
C ARG A 103 26.24 52.37 16.67
N TYR A 104 27.17 52.83 15.82
CA TYR A 104 27.56 52.10 14.61
C TYR A 104 28.26 50.79 14.96
N GLU A 105 29.16 50.80 15.94
CA GLU A 105 29.83 49.57 16.41
C GLU A 105 28.83 48.54 16.94
N ARG A 106 27.83 48.97 17.75
CA ARG A 106 26.78 48.06 18.24
C ARG A 106 25.91 47.51 17.13
N LEU A 107 25.53 48.34 16.15
CA LEU A 107 24.73 47.89 15.01
C LEU A 107 25.51 46.90 14.14
N LEU A 108 26.80 47.14 13.93
CA LEU A 108 27.68 46.23 13.20
C LEU A 108 27.82 44.90 13.94
N GLN A 109 28.04 44.92 15.25
CA GLN A 109 28.09 43.71 16.08
C GLN A 109 26.76 42.94 16.02
N GLN A 110 25.63 43.64 16.16
CA GLN A 110 24.31 43.02 16.04
C GLN A 110 24.07 42.42 14.66
N GLY A 111 24.54 43.06 13.59
CA GLY A 111 24.49 42.53 12.22
C GLY A 111 25.34 41.27 12.05
N GLN A 112 26.54 41.23 12.63
CA GLN A 112 27.41 40.06 12.64
C GLN A 112 26.81 38.90 13.45
N ASP A 113 26.26 39.19 14.63
CA ASP A 113 25.57 38.22 15.50
C ASP A 113 24.27 37.70 14.84
N TYR A 114 23.59 38.53 14.05
CA TYR A 114 22.44 38.09 13.25
C TYR A 114 22.87 37.17 12.11
N LYS A 115 23.93 37.54 11.37
CA LYS A 115 24.45 36.74 10.27
C LYS A 115 24.91 35.36 10.72
N THR A 116 25.66 35.28 11.83
CA THR A 116 26.13 33.99 12.39
C THR A 116 24.98 33.09 12.79
N ARG A 117 23.95 33.63 13.47
CA ARG A 117 22.73 32.87 13.82
C ARG A 117 21.95 32.44 12.59
N LEU A 118 21.90 33.25 11.54
CA LEU A 118 21.23 32.91 10.29
C LEU A 118 21.96 31.77 9.55
N GLU A 119 23.30 31.81 9.52
CA GLU A 119 24.14 30.75 8.96
C GLU A 119 23.96 29.44 9.74
N GLU A 120 23.96 29.51 11.08
CA GLU A 120 23.73 28.35 11.94
C GLU A 120 22.32 27.76 11.74
N ARG A 121 21.29 28.60 11.66
CA ARG A 121 19.92 28.16 11.37
C ARG A 121 19.79 27.53 9.98
N THR A 122 20.46 28.10 8.99
CA THR A 122 20.50 27.53 7.62
C THR A 122 21.13 26.15 7.64
N ARG A 123 22.25 26.00 8.36
CA ARG A 123 22.93 24.71 8.52
C ARG A 123 22.03 23.67 9.19
N GLN A 124 21.35 24.04 10.28
CA GLN A 124 20.40 23.15 10.96
C GLN A 124 19.25 22.73 10.04
N ILE A 125 18.72 23.66 9.24
CA ILE A 125 17.66 23.35 8.26
C ILE A 125 18.16 22.33 7.23
N ASP A 126 19.40 22.47 6.75
CA ASP A 126 19.95 21.55 5.75
C ASP A 126 20.28 20.17 6.34
N GLU A 127 20.74 20.11 7.58
CA GLU A 127 20.91 18.84 8.33
C GLU A 127 19.55 18.11 8.46
N VAL A 128 18.49 18.82 8.87
CA VAL A 128 17.14 18.24 8.97
C VAL A 128 16.62 17.77 7.61
N LYS A 129 16.90 18.50 6.52
CA LYS A 129 16.51 18.05 5.16
C LYS A 129 17.23 16.76 4.78
N GLN A 130 18.52 16.65 5.05
CA GLN A 130 19.31 15.45 4.76
C GLN A 130 18.78 14.25 5.55
N GLU A 131 18.52 14.43 6.84
CA GLU A 131 17.93 13.37 7.68
C GLU A 131 16.54 12.94 7.17
N ARG A 132 15.70 13.91 6.79
CA ARG A 132 14.38 13.62 6.20
C ARG A 132 14.52 12.85 4.90
N ASP A 133 15.44 13.23 4.03
CA ASP A 133 15.61 12.58 2.73
C ASP A 133 16.22 11.17 2.88
N ALA A 134 17.13 10.99 3.83
CA ALA A 134 17.61 9.66 4.24
C ALA A 134 16.47 8.78 4.78
N ALA A 135 15.62 9.33 5.66
CA ALA A 135 14.46 8.62 6.19
C ALA A 135 13.46 8.24 5.09
N ARG A 136 13.25 9.11 4.09
CA ARG A 136 12.40 8.80 2.93
C ARG A 136 12.94 7.64 2.10
N MET A 137 14.24 7.62 1.82
CA MET A 137 14.87 6.50 1.12
C MET A 137 14.75 5.18 1.88
N GLU A 138 14.88 5.22 3.21
CA GLU A 138 14.71 4.02 4.04
C GLU A 138 13.25 3.55 4.05
N ILE A 139 12.29 4.48 4.08
CA ILE A 139 10.86 4.15 3.94
C ILE A 139 10.59 3.45 2.59
N ASP A 140 11.13 3.96 1.48
CA ASP A 140 10.93 3.35 0.15
C ASP A 140 11.58 1.96 0.06
N ARG A 141 12.76 1.79 0.68
CA ARG A 141 13.42 0.50 0.80
C ARG A 141 12.58 -0.50 1.59
N LEU A 142 12.07 -0.08 2.75
CA LEU A 142 11.23 -0.94 3.60
C LEU A 142 9.92 -1.30 2.90
N TRP A 143 9.30 -0.38 2.16
CA TRP A 143 8.13 -0.67 1.35
C TRP A 143 8.41 -1.75 0.30
N SER A 144 9.53 -1.63 -0.41
CA SER A 144 9.94 -2.63 -1.40
C SER A 144 10.20 -4.00 -0.76
N GLU A 145 10.80 -4.03 0.43
CA GLU A 145 11.02 -5.29 1.15
C GLU A 145 9.72 -5.90 1.68
N ILE A 146 8.77 -5.09 2.17
CA ILE A 146 7.44 -5.56 2.59
C ILE A 146 6.71 -6.19 1.40
N GLU A 147 6.72 -5.54 0.23
CA GLU A 147 6.09 -6.09 -0.97
C GLU A 147 6.74 -7.40 -1.39
N ARG A 148 8.08 -7.48 -1.37
CA ARG A 148 8.83 -8.71 -1.66
C ARG A 148 8.48 -9.83 -0.68
N LEU A 149 8.42 -9.55 0.62
CA LEU A 149 8.09 -10.53 1.64
C LEU A 149 6.64 -11.02 1.52
N ASN A 150 5.69 -10.14 1.23
CA ASN A 150 4.29 -10.50 1.01
C ASN A 150 4.14 -11.48 -0.17
N LEU A 151 4.84 -11.21 -1.28
CA LEU A 151 4.86 -12.15 -2.42
C LEU A 151 5.43 -13.52 -2.05
N ILE A 152 6.47 -13.57 -1.22
CA ILE A 152 7.07 -14.83 -0.73
C ILE A 152 6.09 -15.56 0.19
N GLU A 153 5.41 -14.85 1.09
CA GLU A 153 4.40 -15.43 1.98
C GLU A 153 3.24 -16.02 1.18
N PHE A 154 2.71 -15.30 0.20
CA PHE A 154 1.66 -15.81 -0.68
C PHE A 154 2.09 -17.08 -1.44
N GLN A 155 3.33 -17.10 -1.94
CA GLN A 155 3.88 -18.30 -2.60
C GLN A 155 4.03 -19.48 -1.63
N ARG A 156 4.49 -19.23 -0.39
CA ARG A 156 4.59 -20.26 0.64
C ARG A 156 3.23 -20.82 1.02
N GLU A 157 2.22 -19.97 1.22
CA GLU A 157 0.87 -20.44 1.50
C GLU A 157 0.33 -21.34 0.39
N LEU A 158 0.57 -20.97 -0.88
CA LEU A 158 0.15 -21.78 -2.02
C LEU A 158 0.89 -23.11 -2.08
N GLN A 159 2.19 -23.12 -1.78
CA GLN A 159 2.99 -24.34 -1.66
C GLN A 159 2.52 -25.23 -0.50
N GLU A 160 2.27 -24.67 0.68
CA GLU A 160 1.76 -25.41 1.85
C GLU A 160 0.40 -26.04 1.56
N ARG A 161 -0.53 -25.32 0.93
CA ARG A 161 -1.82 -25.88 0.50
C ARG A 161 -1.62 -27.03 -0.48
N THR A 162 -0.73 -26.86 -1.46
CA THR A 162 -0.46 -27.90 -2.47
C THR A 162 0.15 -29.15 -1.81
N ILE A 163 1.11 -28.96 -0.90
CA ILE A 163 1.73 -30.05 -0.14
C ILE A 163 0.67 -30.78 0.70
N SER A 164 -0.16 -30.04 1.44
CA SER A 164 -1.24 -30.62 2.25
C SER A 164 -2.19 -31.47 1.39
N THR A 165 -2.60 -30.98 0.23
CA THR A 165 -3.49 -31.75 -0.67
C THR A 165 -2.81 -33.02 -1.20
N LEU A 166 -1.52 -32.95 -1.54
CA LEU A 166 -0.77 -34.11 -2.02
C LEU A 166 -0.52 -35.13 -0.91
N GLU A 167 -0.29 -34.69 0.32
CA GLU A 167 -0.14 -35.56 1.49
C GLU A 167 -1.45 -36.28 1.82
N GLU A 168 -2.59 -35.58 1.76
CA GLU A 168 -3.91 -36.20 1.92
C GLU A 168 -4.20 -37.24 0.84
N ASP A 169 -3.95 -36.90 -0.44
CA ASP A 169 -4.17 -37.83 -1.55
C ASP A 169 -3.22 -39.03 -1.47
N LYS A 170 -1.96 -38.83 -1.07
CA LYS A 170 -1.02 -39.92 -0.84
C LYS A 170 -1.52 -40.86 0.26
N ALA A 171 -1.97 -40.32 1.39
CA ALA A 171 -2.51 -41.13 2.48
C ALA A 171 -3.73 -41.94 2.02
N ARG A 172 -4.66 -41.33 1.27
CA ARG A 172 -5.82 -42.03 0.69
C ARG A 172 -5.38 -43.17 -0.24
N LEU A 173 -4.47 -42.89 -1.17
CA LEU A 173 -3.98 -43.91 -2.10
C LEU A 173 -3.22 -45.04 -1.40
N GLU A 174 -2.49 -44.75 -0.32
CA GLU A 174 -1.85 -45.78 0.50
C GLU A 174 -2.89 -46.70 1.15
N THR A 175 -3.96 -46.14 1.72
CA THR A 175 -5.06 -46.96 2.29
C THR A 175 -5.80 -47.79 1.24
N GLU A 176 -6.06 -47.23 0.06
CA GLU A 176 -6.70 -47.97 -1.04
C GLU A 176 -5.80 -49.11 -1.53
N ARG A 177 -4.49 -48.85 -1.62
CA ARG A 177 -3.51 -49.87 -2.00
C ARG A 177 -3.47 -51.01 -0.98
N GLU A 178 -3.46 -50.71 0.32
CA GLU A 178 -3.49 -51.73 1.38
C GLU A 178 -4.75 -52.58 1.29
N ARG A 179 -5.92 -51.95 1.14
CA ARG A 179 -7.19 -52.64 0.96
C ARG A 179 -7.19 -53.56 -0.27
N LEU A 180 -6.70 -53.08 -1.42
CA LEU A 180 -6.61 -53.91 -2.63
C LEU A 180 -5.63 -55.07 -2.47
N VAL A 181 -4.58 -54.91 -1.67
CA VAL A 181 -3.64 -56.00 -1.35
C VAL A 181 -4.33 -57.05 -0.48
N GLU A 182 -5.11 -56.65 0.52
CA GLU A 182 -5.91 -57.56 1.35
C GLU A 182 -6.94 -58.33 0.50
N GLU A 183 -7.75 -57.62 -0.30
CA GLU A 183 -8.73 -58.24 -1.20
C GLU A 183 -8.06 -59.22 -2.18
N ARG A 184 -6.86 -58.89 -2.68
CA ARG A 184 -6.09 -59.80 -3.53
C ARG A 184 -5.64 -61.06 -2.79
N ILE A 185 -5.24 -60.95 -1.52
CA ILE A 185 -4.83 -62.10 -0.71
C ILE A 185 -6.04 -63.01 -0.48
N GLU A 186 -7.17 -62.46 -0.06
CA GLU A 186 -8.42 -63.20 0.15
C GLU A 186 -8.84 -63.96 -1.12
N LEU A 187 -8.86 -63.29 -2.28
CA LEU A 187 -9.20 -63.94 -3.55
C LEU A 187 -8.22 -65.05 -3.95
N VAL A 188 -6.94 -64.93 -3.60
CA VAL A 188 -5.94 -65.98 -3.85
C VAL A 188 -6.20 -67.19 -2.95
N GLU A 189 -6.54 -66.97 -1.68
CA GLU A 189 -6.90 -68.01 -0.74
C GLU A 189 -8.19 -68.74 -1.18
N GLU A 190 -9.26 -68.00 -1.52
CA GLU A 190 -10.50 -68.57 -2.07
C GLU A 190 -10.25 -69.36 -3.36
N LYS A 191 -9.41 -68.85 -4.25
CA LYS A 191 -9.04 -69.58 -5.47
C LYS A 191 -8.30 -70.87 -5.13
N SER A 192 -7.44 -70.88 -4.12
CA SER A 192 -6.70 -72.08 -3.72
C SER A 192 -7.64 -73.13 -3.12
N SER A 193 -8.59 -72.75 -2.27
CA SER A 193 -9.57 -73.67 -1.69
C SER A 193 -10.50 -74.27 -2.75
N LEU A 194 -10.97 -73.46 -3.71
CA LEU A 194 -11.76 -73.94 -4.84
C LEU A 194 -10.98 -74.92 -5.72
N VAL A 195 -9.67 -74.72 -5.92
CA VAL A 195 -8.82 -75.65 -6.66
C VAL A 195 -8.69 -76.97 -5.89
N GLU A 196 -8.50 -76.94 -4.57
CA GLU A 196 -8.46 -78.14 -3.74
C GLU A 196 -9.78 -78.92 -3.80
N GLU A 197 -10.92 -78.24 -3.62
CA GLU A 197 -12.25 -78.85 -3.75
C GLU A 197 -12.47 -79.46 -5.13
N ARG A 198 -12.07 -78.75 -6.19
CA ARG A 198 -12.15 -79.28 -7.56
C ARG A 198 -11.33 -80.55 -7.70
N THR A 199 -10.08 -80.58 -7.23
CA THR A 199 -9.23 -81.78 -7.32
C THR A 199 -9.80 -82.96 -6.53
N ARG A 200 -10.38 -82.70 -5.36
CA ARG A 200 -11.08 -83.70 -4.55
C ARG A 200 -12.30 -84.26 -5.30
N LEU A 201 -13.15 -83.39 -5.82
CA LEU A 201 -14.33 -83.81 -6.58
C LEU A 201 -13.95 -84.58 -7.85
N GLU A 202 -12.92 -84.15 -8.57
CA GLU A 202 -12.39 -84.88 -9.74
C GLU A 202 -11.90 -86.28 -9.36
N ALA A 203 -11.22 -86.43 -8.23
CA ALA A 203 -10.80 -87.72 -7.69
C ALA A 203 -11.99 -88.61 -7.30
N GLU A 204 -12.99 -88.07 -6.58
CA GLU A 204 -14.21 -88.79 -6.22
C GLU A 204 -14.99 -89.25 -7.47
N LEU A 205 -15.06 -88.41 -8.51
CA LEU A 205 -15.70 -88.73 -9.78
C LEU A 205 -14.95 -89.83 -10.54
N GLN A 206 -13.61 -89.83 -10.51
CA GLN A 206 -12.81 -90.93 -11.05
C GLN A 206 -13.05 -92.25 -10.30
N VAL A 207 -13.13 -92.22 -8.96
CA VAL A 207 -13.43 -93.41 -8.15
C VAL A 207 -14.82 -93.96 -8.50
N LEU A 208 -15.84 -93.10 -8.62
CA LEU A 208 -17.19 -93.53 -9.03
C LEU A 208 -17.21 -94.11 -10.45
N LYS A 209 -16.52 -93.47 -11.40
CA LYS A 209 -16.38 -93.98 -12.77
C LYS A 209 -15.72 -95.37 -12.79
N SER A 210 -14.63 -95.54 -12.05
CA SER A 210 -13.96 -96.84 -11.96
C SER A 210 -14.84 -97.89 -11.29
N ARG A 211 -15.53 -97.58 -10.17
CA ARG A 211 -16.48 -98.49 -9.52
C ARG A 211 -17.63 -98.90 -10.43
N GLY A 212 -18.24 -97.96 -11.15
CA GLY A 212 -19.32 -98.25 -12.10
C GLY A 212 -18.84 -99.07 -13.30
N PHE A 213 -17.62 -98.82 -13.78
CA PHE A 213 -16.96 -99.63 -14.80
C PHE A 213 -16.73 -101.07 -14.32
N TRP A 214 -16.10 -101.26 -13.16
CA TRP A 214 -15.83 -102.59 -12.59
C TRP A 214 -17.11 -103.34 -12.20
N ALA A 215 -18.10 -102.66 -11.64
CA ALA A 215 -19.41 -103.25 -11.32
C ALA A 215 -20.13 -103.75 -12.58
N ARG A 216 -19.97 -103.06 -13.72
CA ARG A 216 -20.58 -103.47 -15.01
C ARG A 216 -19.77 -104.56 -15.73
N LEU A 217 -18.47 -104.66 -15.44
CA LEU A 217 -17.57 -105.63 -16.07
C LEU A 217 -17.48 -106.96 -15.29
N PHE A 218 -17.75 -106.93 -13.98
CA PHE A 218 -17.62 -108.10 -13.09
C PHE A 218 -18.84 -108.38 -12.19
N GLY A 219 -19.86 -107.51 -12.17
CA GLY A 219 -21.08 -107.71 -11.39
C GLY A 219 -22.27 -108.04 -12.28
N GLY A 220 -22.56 -109.33 -12.39
CA GLY A 220 -23.88 -109.88 -12.73
C GLY A 220 -24.56 -110.37 -11.46
#